data_AF-A0A1W6CQY2-F1
#
_entry.id   AF-A0A1W6CQY2-F1
#
_cell.length_a   1.000
_cell.length_b   1.000
_cell.length_c   1.000
_cell.angle_alpha   90.00
_cell.angle_beta   90.00
_cell.angle_gamma   90.00
#
_symmetry.space_group_name_H-M   'P 1'
#
loop_
_entity.id
_entity.type
_entity.pdbx_description
1 polymer ?
#
loop_
_entity_poly.entity_id
_entity_poly.type
_entity_poly.pdbx_seq_one_letter_code
_entity_poly.pdbx_strand_id
1 'polypeptide(L)' 'MRQVLTDIEAGKLTEELRRRGIPAGQRLRVVVESIEADEPSITAMNAAGGAFDWLADEPDLYSDADLVERFRP' A
#
# COMPACT_ATOMS: atom_id res chain seq x y z
N MET A 1 7.35 32.02 -6.25
CA MET A 1 6.74 30.99 -7.13
C MET A 1 6.85 29.64 -6.46
N ARG A 2 5.76 28.88 -6.38
CA ARG A 2 5.72 27.51 -5.84
C ARG A 2 5.81 26.54 -7.02
N GLN A 3 6.91 25.81 -7.13
CA GLN A 3 7.03 24.71 -8.08
C GLN A 3 6.81 23.40 -7.33
N VAL A 4 5.92 22.55 -7.83
CA VAL A 4 5.69 21.20 -7.31
C VAL A 4 6.39 20.23 -8.28
N LEU A 5 7.21 19.35 -7.74
CA LEU A 5 7.84 18.26 -8.47
C LEU A 5 6.98 17.03 -8.25
N THR A 6 6.37 16.52 -9.32
CA THR A 6 5.51 15.34 -9.28
C THR A 6 6.24 14.19 -9.96
N ASP A 7 6.19 13.01 -9.35
CA ASP A 7 6.65 11.75 -9.96
C ASP A 7 8.13 11.76 -10.42
N ILE A 8 9.03 12.01 -9.46
CA ILE A 8 10.48 11.95 -9.68
C ILE A 8 11.04 10.82 -8.83
N GLU A 9 11.78 9.91 -9.44
CA GLU A 9 12.58 8.93 -8.71
C GLU A 9 13.50 9.63 -7.70
N ALA A 10 13.51 9.17 -6.45
CA ALA A 10 14.31 9.78 -5.39
C ALA A 10 15.80 9.94 -5.78
N GLY A 11 16.35 8.98 -6.54
CA GLY A 11 17.74 9.04 -7.04
C GLY A 11 18.02 10.14 -8.06
N LYS A 12 17.00 10.65 -8.77
CA LYS A 12 17.12 11.70 -9.80
C LYS A 12 16.84 13.11 -9.26
N LEU A 13 16.45 13.25 -7.99
CA LEU A 13 16.07 14.52 -7.39
C LEU A 13 17.15 15.61 -7.54
N THR A 14 18.41 15.27 -7.27
CA THR A 14 19.52 16.25 -7.32
C THR A 14 19.75 16.80 -8.73
N GLU A 15 19.64 15.95 -9.75
CA GLU A 15 19.77 16.35 -11.15
C GLU A 15 18.62 17.27 -11.57
N GLU A 16 17.41 16.93 -11.15
CA GLU A 16 16.20 17.72 -11.44
C GLU A 16 16.21 19.11 -10.80
N LEU A 17 16.71 19.21 -9.56
CA LEU A 17 16.93 20.50 -8.90
C LEU A 17 17.95 21.35 -9.68
N ARG A 18 19.06 20.76 -10.13
CA ARG A 18 20.07 21.46 -10.93
C ARG A 18 19.50 21.91 -12.28
N ARG A 19 18.75 21.05 -12.98
CA ARG A 19 18.12 21.35 -14.27
C ARG A 19 17.18 22.57 -14.19
N ARG A 20 16.52 22.76 -13.05
CA ARG A 20 15.63 23.89 -12.77
C ARG A 20 16.35 25.14 -12.26
N GLY A 21 17.68 25.12 -12.22
CA GLY A 21 18.50 26.25 -11.79
C GLY A 21 18.48 26.48 -10.27
N ILE A 22 18.08 25.48 -9.48
CA ILE A 22 18.10 25.57 -8.03
C ILE A 22 19.54 25.30 -7.55
N PRO A 23 20.22 26.27 -6.90
CA PRO A 23 21.58 26.09 -6.40
C PRO A 23 21.63 25.10 -5.24
N ALA A 24 22.71 24.32 -5.14
CA ALA A 24 22.89 23.31 -4.08
C ALA A 24 22.86 23.89 -2.65
N GLY A 25 23.17 25.18 -2.47
CA GLY A 25 23.14 25.86 -1.17
C GLY A 25 21.78 26.48 -0.80
N GLN A 26 20.78 26.41 -1.68
CA GLN A 26 19.48 27.02 -1.44
C GLN A 26 18.64 26.15 -0.50
N ARG A 27 18.03 26.75 0.53
CA ARG A 27 17.09 26.06 1.42
C ARG A 27 15.78 25.76 0.69
N LEU A 28 15.31 24.52 0.81
CA LEU A 28 14.07 24.02 0.20
C LEU A 28 13.10 23.52 1.26
N ARG A 29 11.79 23.72 1.03
CA ARG A 29 10.72 23.02 1.74
C ARG A 29 10.18 21.94 0.81
N VAL A 30 10.33 20.68 1.20
CA VAL A 30 10.00 19.51 0.38
C VAL A 30 8.84 18.76 1.02
N VAL A 31 7.94 18.23 0.19
CA VAL A 31 6.93 17.23 0.57
C VAL A 31 7.34 15.95 -0.15
N VAL A 32 7.51 14.85 0.59
CA VAL A 32 7.89 13.55 0.05
C VAL A 32 6.70 12.62 0.24
N GLU A 33 6.19 12.09 -0.86
CA GLU A 33 5.13 11.09 -0.90
C GLU A 33 5.69 9.85 -1.61
N SER A 34 5.70 8.70 -0.93
CA SER A 34 6.06 7.43 -1.54
C SER A 34 4.83 6.86 -2.24
N ILE A 35 4.91 6.76 -3.57
CA ILE A 35 3.94 6.00 -4.35
C ILE A 35 4.50 4.58 -4.39
N GLU A 36 4.00 3.71 -3.52
CA GLU A 36 4.28 2.28 -3.67
C GLU A 36 3.66 1.83 -4.98
N ALA A 37 4.46 1.20 -5.84
CA ALA A 37 3.94 0.54 -7.03
C ALA A 37 3.06 -0.59 -6.53
N ASP A 38 1.75 -0.32 -6.52
CA ASP A 38 0.64 -1.19 -6.15
C ASP A 38 1.09 -2.49 -5.48
N GLU A 39 0.96 -2.58 -4.14
CA GLU A 39 0.55 -3.86 -3.58
C GLU A 39 -0.60 -4.35 -4.48
N PRO A 40 -0.50 -5.57 -5.05
CA PRO A 40 -1.52 -6.05 -5.97
C PRO A 40 -2.86 -5.84 -5.28
N SER A 41 -3.72 -5.02 -5.88
CA SER A 41 -5.01 -4.71 -5.25
C SER A 41 -5.67 -6.03 -4.83
N ILE A 42 -6.41 -6.06 -3.72
CA ILE A 42 -7.13 -7.27 -3.31
C ILE A 42 -7.93 -7.87 -4.50
N THR A 43 -8.41 -7.03 -5.41
CA THR A 43 -9.01 -7.44 -6.68
C THR A 43 -8.07 -8.23 -7.60
N ALA A 44 -6.83 -7.81 -7.77
CA ALA A 44 -5.81 -8.53 -8.54
C ALA A 44 -5.38 -9.84 -7.85
N MET A 45 -5.29 -9.85 -6.51
CA MET A 45 -5.03 -11.07 -5.73
C MET A 45 -6.19 -12.08 -5.85
N ASN A 46 -7.44 -11.59 -5.82
CA ASN A 46 -8.65 -12.40 -6.02
C ASN A 46 -8.72 -12.97 -7.44
N ALA A 47 -8.35 -12.18 -8.47
CA ALA A 47 -8.36 -12.63 -9.87
C ALA A 47 -7.30 -13.70 -10.16
N ALA A 48 -6.19 -13.72 -9.43
CA ALA A 48 -5.14 -14.73 -9.53
C ALA A 48 -5.50 -16.07 -8.83
N GLY A 49 -6.67 -16.14 -8.17
CA GLY A 49 -7.26 -17.41 -7.70
C GLY A 49 -6.73 -17.96 -6.37
N GLY A 50 -5.75 -17.31 -5.73
CA GLY A 50 -5.14 -17.79 -4.46
C GLY A 50 -5.61 -17.07 -3.20
N ALA A 51 -6.52 -16.10 -3.31
CA ALA A 51 -6.96 -15.28 -2.19
C ALA A 51 -7.74 -16.04 -1.10
N PHE A 52 -8.15 -17.28 -1.39
CA PHE A 52 -8.84 -18.16 -0.45
C PHE A 52 -8.05 -19.43 -0.12
N ASP A 53 -6.81 -19.58 -0.60
CA ASP A 53 -6.00 -20.75 -0.28
C ASP A 53 -5.73 -20.84 1.24
N TRP A 54 -5.62 -19.70 1.92
CA TRP A 54 -5.51 -19.65 3.39
C TRP A 54 -6.77 -20.12 4.13
N LEU A 55 -7.96 -20.01 3.51
CA LEU A 55 -9.21 -20.55 4.09
C LEU A 55 -9.27 -22.08 4.00
N ALA A 56 -8.53 -22.69 3.07
CA ALA A 56 -8.47 -24.14 2.95
C ALA A 56 -7.68 -24.78 4.12
N ASP A 57 -6.79 -24.00 4.74
CA ASP A 57 -6.02 -24.41 5.91
C ASP A 57 -6.70 -24.06 7.25
N GLU A 58 -7.85 -23.36 7.23
CA GLU A 58 -8.55 -23.03 8.47
C GLU A 58 -9.31 -24.26 9.01
N PRO A 59 -9.02 -24.71 10.25
CA PRO A 59 -9.83 -25.72 10.92
C PRO A 59 -11.25 -25.18 11.15
N ASP A 60 -12.27 -26.04 11.07
CA ASP A 60 -13.66 -25.71 11.34
C ASP A 60 -13.77 -24.85 12.61
N LEU A 61 -13.97 -23.54 12.43
CA LEU A 61 -14.06 -22.53 13.49
C LEU A 61 -15.23 -22.79 14.44
N TYR A 62 -16.19 -23.59 13.98
CA TYR A 62 -17.35 -24.03 14.74
C TYR A 62 -17.51 -25.53 14.59
N SER A 63 -17.63 -26.21 15.71
CA SER A 63 -18.02 -27.60 15.79
C SER A 63 -19.51 -27.74 16.04
N ASP A 64 -20.08 -28.91 15.79
CA ASP A 64 -21.49 -29.21 16.12
C ASP A 64 -21.82 -28.97 17.62
N ALA A 65 -20.81 -28.95 18.48
CA ALA A 65 -20.96 -28.61 19.90
C ALA A 65 -21.24 -27.12 20.15
N ASP A 66 -20.83 -26.23 19.25
CA ASP A 66 -21.06 -24.79 19.33
C ASP A 66 -22.48 -24.41 18.90
N LEU A 67 -23.20 -25.34 18.25
CA LEU A 67 -24.60 -25.18 17.82
C LEU A 67 -25.62 -25.36 18.96
N VAL A 68 -25.19 -25.63 20.21
CA VAL A 68 -26.11 -25.77 21.35
C VAL A 68 -26.65 -24.38 21.73
N GLU A 69 -27.78 -24.06 21.11
CA GLU A 69 -28.58 -22.86 21.29
C GLU A 69 -28.73 -22.46 22.76
N ARG A 70 -28.43 -21.19 23.03
CA ARG A 70 -28.69 -20.50 24.30
C ARG A 70 -30.19 -20.18 24.45
N PHE A 71 -31.07 -21.14 24.19
CA PHE A 71 -32.49 -21.05 24.54
C PHE A 71 -32.77 -22.02 25.69
N ARG A 72 -32.51 -21.54 26.92
CA ARG A 72 -33.22 -22.05 28.08
C ARG A 72 -34.56 -21.30 28.19
N PRO A 73 -35.70 -21.98 28.32
CA PRO A 73 -36.93 -21.36 28.78
C PRO A 73 -36.81 -20.83 30.21
#